data_AF-A0A3B8NJR0-F1
#
_entry.id   AF-A0A3B8NJR0-F1
#
_cell.length_a   1.000
_cell.length_b   1.000
_cell.length_c   1.000
_cell.angle_alpha   90.00
_cell.angle_beta   90.00
_cell.angle_gamma   90.00
#
_symmetry.space_group_name_H-M   'P 1'
#
loop_
_entity.id
_entity.type
_entity.pdbx_description
1 polymer ?
#
loop_
_entity_poly.entity_id
_entity_poly.type
_entity_poly.pdbx_seq_one_letter_code
_entity_poly.pdbx_strand_id
1 'polypeptide(L)'
;MLMLGRCYDEMKMYDLAVGSLNDANGELFAMDNTKKEILYNLGLVYDKLGDKDKSLESFKEIYNADYDYRDVAKRVEESYS
;
A
#
# COMPACT_ATOMS: atom_id res chain seq x y z
N MET A 1 13.54 7.42 -4.68
CA MET A 1 12.65 6.38 -4.13
C MET A 1 11.23 6.36 -4.72
N LEU A 2 10.72 7.43 -5.36
CA LEU A 2 9.36 7.47 -5.95
C LEU A 2 9.21 6.77 -7.32
N MET A 3 10.25 6.09 -7.81
CA MET A 3 10.24 5.50 -9.15
C MET A 3 9.65 4.08 -9.19
N LEU A 4 9.58 3.35 -8.07
CA LEU A 4 9.07 1.98 -8.08
C LEU A 4 7.57 1.92 -8.39
N GLY A 5 6.73 2.70 -7.68
CA GLY A 5 5.27 2.67 -7.88
C GLY A 5 4.81 3.07 -9.29
N ARG A 6 5.59 3.89 -10.02
CA ARG A 6 5.31 4.25 -11.42
C ARG A 6 5.85 3.23 -12.44
N CYS A 7 6.97 2.56 -12.14
CA CYS A 7 7.52 1.54 -13.03
C CYS A 7 6.60 0.32 -13.17
N TYR A 8 5.88 -0.03 -12.10
CA TYR A 8 5.00 -1.20 -12.12
C TYR A 8 3.71 -1.00 -12.91
N ASP A 9 3.22 0.24 -13.00
CA ASP A 9 2.02 0.59 -13.76
C ASP A 9 2.23 0.42 -15.29
N GLU A 10 3.41 0.76 -15.79
CA GLU A 10 3.75 0.68 -17.21
C GLU A 10 4.03 -0.75 -17.70
N MET A 11 4.43 -1.67 -16.81
CA MET A 11 4.90 -3.00 -17.20
C MET A 11 3.94 -4.16 -16.86
N LYS A 12 2.75 -3.91 -16.29
CA LYS A 12 1.84 -4.97 -15.77
C LYS A 12 2.51 -5.92 -14.76
N MET A 13 3.62 -5.53 -14.15
CA MET A 13 4.40 -6.36 -13.21
C MET A 13 3.96 -6.12 -11.76
N TYR A 14 2.64 -6.12 -11.53
CA TYR A 14 2.07 -5.86 -10.21
C TYR A 14 2.45 -6.94 -9.19
N ASP A 15 2.53 -8.21 -9.61
CA ASP A 15 3.00 -9.31 -8.74
C ASP A 15 4.41 -9.09 -8.20
N LEU A 16 5.33 -8.59 -9.05
CA LEU A 16 6.69 -8.29 -8.63
C LEU A 16 6.76 -7.06 -7.72
N ALA A 17 5.88 -6.08 -7.96
CA ALA A 17 5.72 -4.93 -7.06
C ALA A 17 5.31 -5.37 -5.67
N VAL A 18 4.29 -6.23 -5.58
CA VAL A 18 3.84 -6.81 -4.31
C VAL A 18 4.98 -7.56 -3.64
N GLY A 19 5.69 -8.42 -4.37
CA GLY A 19 6.83 -9.17 -3.84
C GLY A 19 7.90 -8.27 -3.23
N SER A 20 8.38 -7.28 -3.98
CA SER A 20 9.41 -6.35 -3.50
C SER A 20 8.94 -5.48 -2.33
N LEU A 21 7.69 -5.02 -2.34
CA LEU A 21 7.14 -4.22 -1.24
C LEU A 21 6.94 -5.06 0.02
N ASN A 22 6.53 -6.33 -0.11
CA ASN A 22 6.31 -7.21 1.03
C ASN A 22 7.65 -7.64 1.67
N ASP A 23 8.67 -7.87 0.86
CA ASP A 23 10.04 -8.11 1.32
C ASP A 23 10.57 -6.89 2.10
N ALA A 24 10.43 -5.69 1.54
CA ALA A 24 10.80 -4.44 2.21
C ALA A 24 9.99 -4.19 3.50
N ASN A 25 8.71 -4.58 3.53
CA ASN A 25 7.88 -4.51 4.73
C ASN A 25 8.36 -5.46 5.84
N GLY A 26 8.85 -6.64 5.46
CA GLY A 26 9.42 -7.63 6.37
C GLY A 26 10.77 -7.21 6.95
N GLU A 27 11.58 -6.47 6.19
CA GLU A 27 12.84 -5.89 6.69
C GLU A 27 12.62 -4.72 7.67
N LEU A 28 11.45 -4.09 7.65
CA LEU A 28 11.10 -2.98 8.53
C LEU A 28 10.46 -3.46 9.84
N PHE A 29 11.29 -3.49 10.89
CA PHE A 29 10.88 -3.82 12.25
C PHE A 29 10.11 -2.72 12.97
N ALA A 30 10.27 -1.46 12.54
CA ALA A 30 9.63 -0.31 13.16
C ALA A 30 8.54 0.28 12.27
N MET A 31 7.45 0.72 12.91
CA MET A 31 6.26 1.31 12.27
C MET A 31 6.52 2.78 11.91
N ASP A 32 7.56 3.01 11.10
CA ASP A 32 7.98 4.35 10.68
C ASP A 32 7.27 4.82 9.40
N ASN A 33 7.49 6.08 9.03
CA ASN A 33 6.96 6.65 7.79
C ASN A 33 7.28 5.82 6.54
N THR A 34 8.43 5.13 6.50
CA THR A 34 8.78 4.22 5.41
C THR A 34 7.86 3.01 5.32
N LYS A 35 7.50 2.41 6.47
CA LYS A 35 6.58 1.26 6.52
C LYS A 35 5.18 1.67 6.08
N LYS A 36 4.71 2.84 6.52
CA LYS A 36 3.46 3.44 6.05
C LYS A 36 3.47 3.68 4.54
N GLU A 37 4.57 4.19 3.99
CA GLU A 37 4.69 4.41 2.54
C GLU A 37 4.66 3.08 1.76
N ILE A 38 5.31 2.03 2.27
CA ILE A 38 5.29 0.70 1.65
C ILE A 38 3.88 0.08 1.67
N LEU A 39 3.21 0.11 2.82
CA LEU A 39 1.83 -0.36 2.95
C LEU A 39 0.87 0.42 2.02
N TYR A 40 1.08 1.74 1.89
CA TYR A 40 0.26 2.56 1.01
C TYR A 40 0.43 2.16 -0.45
N ASN A 41 1.68 1.92 -0.88
CA ASN A 41 1.97 1.44 -2.22
C ASN A 41 1.44 0.01 -2.44
N LEU A 42 1.52 -0.88 -1.45
CA LEU A 42 0.90 -2.22 -1.51
C LEU A 42 -0.60 -2.11 -1.74
N GLY A 43 -1.28 -1.24 -0.98
CA GLY A 43 -2.70 -0.99 -1.14
C GLY A 43 -3.07 -0.56 -2.56
N LEU A 44 -2.33 0.41 -3.10
CA LEU A 44 -2.52 0.88 -4.49
C LEU A 44 -2.28 -0.20 -5.53
N VAL A 45 -1.26 -1.04 -5.34
CA VAL A 45 -0.96 -2.14 -6.27
C VAL A 45 -2.04 -3.21 -6.22
N TYR A 46 -2.51 -3.59 -5.02
CA TYR A 46 -3.62 -4.54 -4.87
C TYR A 46 -4.92 -4.02 -5.47
N ASP A 47 -5.22 -2.72 -5.34
CA ASP A 47 -6.38 -2.10 -5.98
C ASP A 47 -6.29 -2.22 -7.52
N LYS A 48 -5.11 -2.00 -8.09
CA LYS A 48 -4.85 -2.18 -9.54
C LYS A 48 -4.90 -3.63 -10.00
N LEU A 49 -4.55 -4.57 -9.14
CA LEU A 49 -4.72 -6.01 -9.36
C LEU A 49 -6.19 -6.46 -9.29
N GLY A 50 -7.09 -5.60 -8.77
CA GLY A 50 -8.48 -5.95 -8.50
C GLY A 50 -8.69 -6.64 -7.14
N ASP A 51 -7.61 -6.83 -6.36
CA ASP A 51 -7.60 -7.41 -5.02
C ASP A 51 -7.98 -6.36 -3.97
N LYS A 52 -9.25 -5.92 -4.00
CA LYS A 52 -9.74 -4.86 -3.10
C LYS A 52 -9.62 -5.22 -1.62
N ASP A 53 -9.76 -6.51 -1.27
CA ASP A 53 -9.67 -6.98 0.11
C ASP A 53 -8.30 -6.66 0.74
N LYS A 54 -7.22 -7.07 0.05
CA LYS A 54 -5.84 -6.81 0.49
C LYS A 54 -5.47 -5.33 0.41
N SER A 55 -6.03 -4.63 -0.57
CA SER A 55 -5.87 -3.19 -0.71
C SER A 55 -6.38 -2.46 0.54
N LEU A 56 -7.61 -2.77 0.94
CA LEU A 56 -8.25 -2.22 2.13
C LEU A 56 -7.54 -2.61 3.42
N GLU A 57 -7.09 -3.86 3.53
CA GLU A 57 -6.31 -4.30 4.70
C GLU A 57 -5.03 -3.46 4.87
N SER A 58 -4.30 -3.23 3.77
CA SER A 58 -3.10 -2.40 3.77
C SER A 58 -3.40 -0.96 4.18
N PHE A 59 -4.48 -0.37 3.67
CA PHE A 59 -4.89 0.98 4.08
C PHE A 59 -5.39 1.05 5.52
N LYS A 60 -6.05 0.01 6.03
CA LYS A 60 -6.49 -0.10 7.42
C LYS A 60 -5.32 -0.16 8.39
N GLU A 61 -4.26 -0.89 8.06
CA GLU A 61 -3.05 -0.91 8.91
C GLU A 61 -2.45 0.49 9.06
N ILE A 62 -2.36 1.23 7.95
CA ILE A 62 -1.89 2.62 7.96
C ILE A 62 -2.85 3.50 8.74
N TYR A 63 -4.16 3.38 8.49
CA TYR A 63 -5.19 4.16 9.17
C TYR A 63 -5.15 4.00 10.70
N ASN A 64 -4.94 2.76 11.18
CA ASN A 64 -4.81 2.50 12.62
C ASN A 64 -3.53 3.10 13.22
N ALA A 65 -2.45 3.20 12.43
CA ALA A 65 -1.20 3.78 12.88
C ALA A 65 -1.16 5.31 12.74
N ASP A 66 -1.78 5.84 11.70
CA ASP A 66 -1.77 7.24 11.29
C ASP A 66 -2.99 7.54 10.40
N TYR A 67 -4.05 8.01 11.06
CA TYR A 67 -5.32 8.37 10.43
C TYR A 67 -5.17 9.45 9.34
N ASP A 68 -4.29 10.43 9.56
CA ASP A 68 -4.12 11.60 8.69
C ASP A 68 -3.14 11.34 7.53
N TYR A 69 -2.69 10.09 7.36
CA TYR A 69 -1.71 9.73 6.36
C TYR A 69 -2.29 9.75 4.94
N ARG A 70 -2.06 10.84 4.21
CA ARG A 70 -2.52 11.04 2.83
C ARG A 70 -4.05 10.91 2.72
N ASP A 71 -4.53 9.97 1.90
CA ASP A 71 -5.92 9.72 1.57
C ASP A 71 -6.42 8.36 2.09
N VAL A 72 -5.70 7.75 3.05
CA VAL A 72 -6.07 6.43 3.60
C VAL A 72 -7.42 6.46 4.33
N ALA A 73 -7.69 7.50 5.13
CA ALA A 73 -8.97 7.66 5.81
C ALA A 73 -10.13 7.67 4.81
N LYS A 74 -10.01 8.52 3.80
CA LYS A 74 -11.02 8.62 2.74
C LYS A 74 -11.24 7.27 2.04
N ARG A 75 -10.17 6.57 1.64
CA ARG A 75 -10.28 5.26 0.96
C ARG A 75 -10.95 4.19 1.81
N VAL A 76 -10.60 4.15 3.10
CA VAL A 76 -11.16 3.19 4.05
C VAL A 76 -12.64 3.50 4.27
N GLU A 77 -12.99 4.77 4.51
CA GLU A 77 -14.37 5.24 4.68
C GLU A 77 -15.23 5.01 3.42
N GLU A 78 -14.68 5.27 2.22
CA GLU A 78 -15.34 5.00 0.93
C GLU A 78 -15.67 3.51 0.74
N SER A 79 -14.91 2.60 1.37
CA SER A 79 -15.21 1.17 1.32
C SER A 79 -16.32 0.73 2.30
N TYR A 80 -16.61 1.52 3.32
CA TYR A 80 -17.69 1.21 4.27
C TYR A 80 -19.06 1.74 3.79
N SER A 81 -19.08 2.60 2.76
CA SER A 81 -20.29 3.24 2.22
C SER A 81 -20.95 2.48 1.08
#